data_AF-A0A0J9W6E7-F1
#
_entry.id   AF-A0A0J9W6E7-F1
#
_cell.length_a   1.000
_cell.length_b   1.000
_cell.length_c   1.000
_cell.angle_alpha   90.00
_cell.angle_beta   90.00
_cell.angle_gamma   90.00
#
_symmetry.space_group_name_H-M   'P 1'
#
loop_
_entity.id
_entity.type
_entity.pdbx_description
1 polymer ?
#
loop_
_entity_poly.entity_id
_entity_poly.type
_entity_poly.pdbx_seq_one_letter_code
_entity_poly.pdbx_strand_id
1 'polypeptide(L)'
;MSDTQSHGLLFSHLLYPFVDIFCFYSYGPSDLTKIARWIATWPSQNGPLWKPSLMVLLREKHLLQPNAAAVAERLFTSTITALTSNPLDFYFTDSWFLPATDSSSSAPIEAGFHEHLAVVRQRRRESGLLLSVEHTNALFERAFESAGTLYHQPIDLIRSARRDIPVSTELADHLVQFMSHIPSPEDLISFASPIIASSLFCDHYLPDMHYLVVRIRPPTAGHSILCIDGGGVRGIIPPAILGQVQQQLDLPIPVQEFFTLAYGVSAGALVKLAKSAFRPSSTASLPGVNWIRAILSDSLYSETDIEIALKSVFGEKAFTEVAYAQRIGAKIGIPAATIKQPSSLCLFTNYNSSRQGTRGYTVLAAAENIKTWEVYFRAKYLAGLGTFQDAGVLANNPLSIALAEFAATNGNAQPDLVLNVGTGTSPNAPLRDEESNFITDSWILRLKRAYMSLMQGRRIWDDVTSTDINAGRNCGRYRLDLTISNPPAIDDTTSMPALVSMVYRDDILLGALPEIAYHLFATLFYFELTALPQKSVSQAGHGLNDPQEQQPLVIKLGDLK
;
A
#
# COMPACT_ATOMS: atom_id res chain seq x y z
N MET A 1 43.86 -1.93 31.72
CA MET A 1 43.61 -1.41 30.36
C MET A 1 44.40 -0.14 30.18
N SER A 2 45.03 0.08 29.03
CA SER A 2 45.55 1.41 28.71
C SER A 2 44.39 2.37 28.48
N ASP A 3 44.54 3.67 28.76
CA ASP A 3 43.48 4.68 28.53
C ASP A 3 42.90 4.63 27.11
N THR A 4 43.72 4.27 26.13
CA THR A 4 43.31 4.04 24.73
C THR A 4 42.33 2.89 24.54
N GLN A 5 42.50 1.78 25.26
CA GLN A 5 41.56 0.64 25.22
C GLN A 5 40.25 0.99 25.92
N SER A 6 40.33 1.71 27.04
CA SER A 6 39.17 2.20 27.79
C SER A 6 38.31 3.13 26.93
N HIS A 7 38.93 4.04 26.18
CA HIS A 7 38.23 4.89 25.22
C HIS A 7 37.62 4.06 24.08
N GLY A 8 38.34 3.09 23.50
CA GLY A 8 37.80 2.25 22.43
C GLY A 8 36.51 1.49 22.82
N LEU A 9 36.43 1.05 24.07
CA LEU A 9 35.22 0.44 24.64
C LEU A 9 34.06 1.42 24.78
N LEU A 10 34.31 2.66 25.20
CA LEU A 10 33.26 3.66 25.31
C LEU A 10 32.65 3.99 23.94
N PHE A 11 33.48 4.17 22.92
CA PHE A 11 32.96 4.45 21.57
C PHE A 11 32.19 3.26 21.00
N SER A 12 32.76 2.06 21.10
CA SER A 12 32.14 0.86 20.52
C SER A 12 30.93 0.34 21.30
N HIS A 13 30.92 0.36 22.63
CA HIS A 13 29.83 -0.23 23.43
C HIS A 13 28.76 0.79 23.83
N LEU A 14 29.12 2.06 24.08
CA LEU A 14 28.17 3.09 24.48
C LEU A 14 27.65 3.88 23.29
N LEU A 15 28.51 4.35 22.38
CA LEU A 15 28.10 5.32 21.35
C LEU A 15 27.54 4.66 20.08
N TYR A 16 28.01 3.49 19.67
CA TYR A 16 27.54 2.80 18.46
C TYR A 16 26.02 2.77 18.29
N PRO A 17 25.22 2.39 19.32
CA PRO A 17 23.78 2.27 19.15
C PRO A 17 23.07 3.61 18.91
N PHE A 18 23.69 4.73 19.30
CA PHE A 18 23.06 6.07 19.31
C PHE A 18 23.64 7.03 18.27
N VAL A 19 24.79 6.71 17.68
CA VAL A 19 25.44 7.56 16.68
C VAL A 19 25.00 7.15 15.26
N ASP A 20 24.73 8.15 14.44
CA ASP A 20 24.50 7.98 13.00
C ASP A 20 25.83 7.93 12.23
N ILE A 21 26.66 8.95 12.45
CA ILE A 21 27.93 9.13 11.73
C ILE A 21 29.01 9.53 12.73
N PHE A 22 30.12 8.79 12.73
CA PHE A 22 31.35 9.26 13.36
C PHE A 22 32.13 10.13 12.39
N CYS A 23 32.37 11.38 12.77
CA CYS A 23 33.12 12.33 11.96
C CYS A 23 34.51 12.60 12.56
N PHE A 24 35.57 12.42 11.76
CA PHE A 24 36.94 12.74 12.15
C PHE A 24 37.59 13.71 11.17
N TYR A 25 38.39 14.64 11.70
CA TYR A 25 39.25 15.50 10.90
C TYR A 25 40.65 14.90 10.78
N SER A 26 41.25 15.03 9.60
CA SER A 26 42.61 14.58 9.33
C SER A 26 43.37 15.62 8.51
N TYR A 27 44.49 16.08 9.04
CA TYR A 27 45.31 17.16 8.45
C TYR A 27 46.54 16.60 7.69
N GLY A 28 46.83 15.31 7.87
CA GLY A 28 47.84 14.60 7.08
C GLY A 28 47.76 13.07 7.23
N PRO A 29 48.56 12.32 6.46
CA PRO A 29 48.55 10.85 6.47
C PRO A 29 48.83 10.24 7.86
N SER A 30 49.64 10.93 8.69
CA SER A 30 49.92 10.49 10.06
C SER A 30 48.65 10.45 10.92
N ASP A 31 47.74 11.41 10.74
CA ASP A 31 46.49 11.48 11.51
C ASP A 31 45.55 10.35 11.10
N LEU A 32 45.44 10.06 9.80
CA LEU A 32 44.70 8.88 9.31
C LEU A 32 45.20 7.59 9.97
N THR A 33 46.52 7.39 10.02
CA THR A 33 47.09 6.17 10.64
C THR A 33 46.81 6.13 12.15
N LYS A 34 46.82 7.26 12.85
CA LYS A 34 46.47 7.32 14.28
C LYS A 34 45.00 6.97 14.51
N ILE A 35 44.09 7.55 13.72
CA ILE A 35 42.65 7.27 13.79
C ILE A 35 42.39 5.79 13.48
N ALA A 36 42.97 5.28 12.40
CA ALA A 36 42.85 3.87 12.01
C ALA A 36 43.37 2.92 13.10
N ARG A 37 44.53 3.21 13.69
CA ARG A 37 45.07 2.43 14.83
C ARG A 37 44.15 2.47 16.04
N TRP A 38 43.53 3.61 16.31
CA TRP A 38 42.63 3.75 17.44
C TRP A 38 41.33 2.96 17.23
N ILE A 39 40.72 3.04 16.04
CA ILE A 39 39.55 2.22 15.68
C ILE A 39 39.90 0.73 15.70
N ALA A 40 41.10 0.35 15.29
CA ALA A 40 41.58 -1.03 15.38
C ALA A 40 41.66 -1.57 16.82
N THR A 41 41.62 -0.72 17.85
CA THR A 41 41.51 -1.16 19.25
C THR A 41 40.09 -1.45 19.70
N TRP A 42 39.09 -1.12 18.88
CA TRP A 42 37.68 -1.30 19.23
C TRP A 42 37.33 -2.80 19.17
N PRO A 43 36.66 -3.33 20.22
CA PRO A 43 36.30 -4.75 20.27
C PRO A 43 35.41 -5.15 19.09
N SER A 44 35.67 -6.34 18.55
CA SER A 44 34.91 -6.88 17.43
C SER A 44 33.52 -7.28 17.88
N GLN A 45 32.50 -6.61 17.36
CA GLN A 45 31.12 -6.95 17.68
C GLN A 45 30.62 -8.10 16.80
N ASN A 46 30.38 -9.25 17.41
CA ASN A 46 29.38 -10.18 16.89
C ASN A 46 28.01 -9.66 17.32
N GLY A 47 27.44 -8.76 16.52
CA GLY A 47 26.02 -8.40 16.60
C GLY A 47 25.65 -7.16 17.42
N PRO A 48 25.98 -5.94 16.96
CA PRO A 48 25.06 -4.85 17.18
C PRO A 48 23.85 -5.00 16.23
N LEU A 49 22.67 -4.62 16.70
CA LEU A 49 21.54 -4.35 15.80
C LEU A 49 21.84 -3.20 14.81
N TRP A 50 22.85 -2.35 15.08
CA TRP A 50 23.19 -1.16 14.29
C TRP A 50 24.69 -0.86 14.21
N LYS A 51 25.20 -0.55 13.01
CA LYS A 51 26.54 0.00 12.81
C LYS A 51 26.44 1.44 12.29
N PRO A 52 27.16 2.40 12.88
CA PRO A 52 27.21 3.76 12.37
C PRO A 52 28.01 3.82 11.05
N SER A 53 27.90 4.94 10.35
CA SER A 53 28.79 5.25 9.23
C SER A 53 30.00 6.06 9.68
N LEU A 54 31.07 6.02 8.90
CA LEU A 54 32.29 6.78 9.11
C LEU A 54 32.37 7.93 8.11
N MET A 55 32.71 9.12 8.58
CA MET A 55 33.05 10.26 7.73
C MET A 55 34.41 10.82 8.14
N VAL A 56 35.33 10.93 7.20
CA VAL A 56 36.66 11.49 7.42
C VAL A 56 36.84 12.72 6.55
N LEU A 57 36.99 13.88 7.19
CA LEU A 57 37.20 15.16 6.55
C LEU A 57 38.70 15.42 6.38
N LEU A 58 39.14 15.46 5.13
CA LEU A 58 40.54 15.58 4.73
C LEU A 58 40.90 17.06 4.52
N ARG A 59 41.92 17.55 5.23
CA ARG A 59 42.42 18.93 5.15
C ARG A 59 43.90 19.00 4.77
N GLU A 60 44.33 20.23 4.48
CA GLU A 60 45.74 20.63 4.30
C GLU A 60 46.55 19.69 3.40
N LYS A 61 47.43 18.87 4.00
CA LYS A 61 48.42 18.05 3.29
C LYS A 61 47.80 17.00 2.40
N HIS A 62 46.54 16.61 2.68
CA HIS A 62 45.79 15.70 1.82
C HIS A 62 45.37 16.36 0.50
N LEU A 63 45.00 17.65 0.54
CA LEU A 63 44.53 18.40 -0.62
C LEU A 63 45.63 18.68 -1.64
N LEU A 64 46.89 18.50 -1.26
CA LEU A 64 48.05 18.61 -2.15
C LEU A 64 48.17 17.41 -3.12
N GLN A 65 47.45 16.31 -2.86
CA GLN A 65 47.51 15.12 -3.70
C GLN A 65 46.29 15.01 -4.63
N PRO A 66 46.48 14.64 -5.92
CA PRO A 66 45.37 14.26 -6.77
C PRO A 66 44.70 12.99 -6.20
N ASN A 67 43.36 12.94 -6.23
CA ASN A 67 42.56 11.83 -5.68
C ASN A 67 42.77 11.56 -4.17
N ALA A 68 42.93 12.63 -3.37
CA ALA A 68 43.12 12.58 -1.92
C ALA A 68 42.17 11.62 -1.18
N ALA A 69 40.88 11.60 -1.55
CA ALA A 69 39.87 10.73 -0.95
C ALA A 69 40.20 9.23 -1.09
N ALA A 70 40.49 8.78 -2.32
CA ALA A 70 40.78 7.37 -2.60
C ALA A 70 42.12 6.93 -1.99
N VAL A 71 43.10 7.83 -1.93
CA VAL A 71 44.40 7.56 -1.28
C VAL A 71 44.21 7.42 0.24
N ALA A 72 43.45 8.34 0.85
CA ALA A 72 43.14 8.31 2.27
C ALA A 72 42.38 7.04 2.66
N GLU A 73 41.35 6.68 1.90
CA GLU A 73 40.56 5.46 2.12
C GLU A 73 41.44 4.21 2.07
N ARG A 74 42.27 4.07 1.03
CA ARG A 74 43.19 2.93 0.90
C ARG A 74 44.17 2.84 2.06
N LEU A 75 44.77 3.97 2.46
CA LEU A 75 45.69 4.02 3.60
C LEU A 75 44.98 3.63 4.90
N PHE A 76 43.77 4.15 5.10
CA PHE A 76 42.97 3.90 6.30
C PHE A 76 42.58 2.43 6.42
N THR A 77 41.99 1.88 5.35
CA THR A 77 41.55 0.48 5.29
C THR A 77 42.72 -0.47 5.41
N SER A 78 43.82 -0.24 4.67
CA SER A 78 45.01 -1.11 4.77
C SER A 78 45.63 -1.12 6.17
N THR A 79 45.61 0.03 6.86
CA THR A 79 46.09 0.11 8.25
C THR A 79 45.22 -0.74 9.18
N ILE A 80 43.89 -0.64 9.08
CA ILE A 80 42.97 -1.43 9.93
C ILE A 80 43.09 -2.93 9.64
N THR A 81 43.11 -3.31 8.35
CA THR A 81 43.24 -4.71 7.95
C THR A 81 44.59 -5.30 8.38
N ALA A 82 45.68 -4.55 8.27
CA ALA A 82 46.99 -5.02 8.71
C ALA A 82 47.06 -5.24 10.24
N LEU A 83 46.33 -4.44 11.02
CA LEU A 83 46.35 -4.51 12.50
C LEU A 83 45.38 -5.55 13.06
N THR A 84 44.25 -5.77 12.40
CA THR A 84 43.13 -6.54 12.97
C THR A 84 42.75 -7.76 12.14
N SER A 85 43.28 -7.89 10.92
CA SER A 85 42.83 -8.86 9.91
C SER A 85 41.35 -8.73 9.51
N ASN A 86 40.67 -7.66 9.96
CA ASN A 86 39.29 -7.36 9.60
C ASN A 86 39.22 -6.21 8.58
N PRO A 87 38.26 -6.27 7.63
CA PRO A 87 37.97 -5.16 6.72
C PRO A 87 37.28 -3.99 7.44
N LEU A 88 37.18 -2.82 6.78
CA LEU A 88 36.60 -1.61 7.37
C LEU A 88 35.08 -1.73 7.60
N ASP A 89 34.37 -2.44 6.72
CA ASP A 89 32.94 -2.76 6.80
C ASP A 89 32.59 -3.64 8.03
N PHE A 90 33.62 -4.21 8.65
CA PHE A 90 33.49 -4.87 9.94
C PHE A 90 33.06 -3.87 11.03
N TYR A 91 33.51 -2.62 10.97
CA TYR A 91 33.27 -1.58 11.99
C TYR A 91 32.15 -0.60 11.63
N PHE A 92 31.99 -0.27 10.35
CA PHE A 92 31.04 0.74 9.85
C PHE A 92 30.24 0.22 8.66
N THR A 93 29.03 0.73 8.45
CA THR A 93 28.25 0.33 7.26
C THR A 93 28.74 1.01 5.99
N ASP A 94 28.98 2.32 6.06
CA ASP A 94 29.65 3.06 4.98
C ASP A 94 30.79 3.89 5.53
N SER A 95 31.70 4.25 4.62
CA SER A 95 32.79 5.17 4.91
C SER A 95 32.93 6.21 3.79
N TRP A 96 32.96 7.49 4.17
CA TRP A 96 33.12 8.60 3.24
C TRP A 96 34.37 9.40 3.58
N PHE A 97 35.22 9.62 2.58
CA PHE A 97 36.43 10.43 2.69
C PHE A 97 36.23 11.69 1.86
N LEU A 98 36.00 12.83 2.52
CA LEU A 98 35.60 14.06 1.86
C LEU A 98 36.70 15.12 1.99
N PRO A 99 37.13 15.76 0.89
CA PRO A 99 38.03 16.91 0.96
C PRO A 99 37.28 18.11 1.55
N ALA A 100 37.84 18.71 2.61
CA ALA A 100 37.33 19.89 3.26
C ALA A 100 38.30 21.06 3.03
N THR A 101 37.93 22.00 2.16
CA THR A 101 38.70 23.21 1.92
C THR A 101 38.48 24.23 3.03
N ASP A 102 39.52 24.94 3.47
CA ASP A 102 39.46 25.99 4.51
C ASP A 102 38.73 27.28 4.07
N SER A 103 37.93 27.22 3.01
CA SER A 103 37.02 28.33 2.66
C SER A 103 36.11 28.62 3.85
N SER A 104 35.95 29.89 4.21
CA SER A 104 35.09 30.39 5.30
C SER A 104 33.60 30.02 5.17
N SER A 105 33.22 29.29 4.11
CA SER A 105 31.87 28.77 3.88
C SER A 105 31.82 27.28 4.27
N SER A 106 31.02 26.96 5.29
CA SER A 106 30.70 25.59 5.71
C SER A 106 29.72 24.87 4.76
N ALA A 107 29.13 25.60 3.80
CA ALA A 107 28.06 25.12 2.93
C ALA A 107 28.33 23.79 2.18
N PRO A 108 29.52 23.54 1.58
CA PRO A 108 29.76 22.27 0.88
C PRO A 108 29.89 21.08 1.84
N ILE A 109 30.41 21.31 3.05
CA ILE A 109 30.48 20.28 4.09
C ILE A 109 29.07 20.00 4.61
N GLU A 110 28.28 21.03 4.89
CA GLU A 110 26.89 20.90 5.33
C GLU A 110 26.03 20.17 4.29
N ALA A 111 26.16 20.49 3.00
CA ALA A 111 25.45 19.80 1.93
C ALA A 111 25.80 18.31 1.88
N GLY A 112 27.10 17.97 1.97
CA GLY A 112 27.55 16.59 2.05
C GLY A 112 27.04 15.88 3.31
N PHE A 113 27.02 16.55 4.46
CA PHE A 113 26.45 15.99 5.69
C PHE A 113 24.96 15.71 5.53
N HIS A 114 24.18 16.62 4.97
CA HIS A 114 22.74 16.43 4.78
C HIS A 114 22.42 15.25 3.86
N GLU A 115 23.17 15.09 2.76
CA GLU A 115 22.99 13.97 1.84
C GLU A 115 23.27 12.63 2.53
N HIS A 116 24.44 12.47 3.16
CA HIS A 116 24.82 11.22 3.79
C HIS A 116 23.99 10.94 5.06
N LEU A 117 23.65 11.96 5.84
CA LEU A 117 22.78 11.82 7.01
C LEU A 117 21.37 11.38 6.60
N ALA A 118 20.83 11.86 5.48
CA ALA A 118 19.54 11.40 4.99
C ALA A 118 19.55 9.89 4.69
N VAL A 119 20.63 9.39 4.07
CA VAL A 119 20.82 7.95 3.81
C VAL A 119 20.88 7.15 5.12
N VAL A 120 21.70 7.59 6.08
CA VAL A 120 21.84 6.89 7.37
C VAL A 120 20.53 6.88 8.16
N ARG A 121 19.83 8.02 8.23
CA ARG A 121 18.53 8.13 8.93
C ARG A 121 17.45 7.29 8.25
N GLN A 122 17.46 7.20 6.93
CA GLN A 122 16.55 6.32 6.20
C GLN A 122 16.79 4.86 6.57
N ARG A 123 18.05 4.41 6.66
CA ARG A 123 18.37 3.06 7.14
C ARG A 123 17.96 2.83 8.59
N ARG A 124 18.21 3.79 9.50
CA ARG A 124 17.71 3.70 10.88
C ARG A 124 16.20 3.53 10.91
N ARG A 125 15.46 4.24 10.04
CA ARG A 125 14.00 4.10 9.93
C ARG A 125 13.62 2.71 9.46
N GLU A 126 14.26 2.20 8.41
CA GLU A 126 14.02 0.85 7.87
C GLU A 126 14.34 -0.26 8.88
N SER A 127 15.35 -0.05 9.74
CA SER A 127 15.68 -0.96 10.85
C SER A 127 14.85 -0.74 12.11
N GLY A 128 13.92 0.22 12.15
CA GLY A 128 13.11 0.54 13.34
C GLY A 128 13.89 1.18 14.50
N LEU A 129 15.08 1.73 14.22
CA LEU A 129 16.02 2.32 15.21
C LEU A 129 16.14 3.84 15.09
N LEU A 130 15.25 4.49 14.33
CA LEU A 130 15.16 5.95 14.28
C LEU A 130 14.45 6.46 15.54
N LEU A 131 15.22 6.57 16.62
CA LEU A 131 14.72 6.91 17.93
C LEU A 131 14.25 8.38 18.04
N SER A 132 13.26 8.66 18.89
CA SER A 132 12.82 10.02 19.24
C SER A 132 13.81 10.56 20.27
N VAL A 133 13.74 11.85 20.56
CA VAL A 133 14.65 12.46 21.53
C VAL A 133 14.45 11.85 22.91
N GLU A 134 13.21 11.61 23.31
CA GLU A 134 12.82 11.02 24.59
C GLU A 134 13.37 9.60 24.73
N HIS A 135 13.12 8.75 23.73
CA HIS A 135 13.59 7.37 23.73
C HIS A 135 15.11 7.28 23.63
N THR A 136 15.75 8.15 22.83
CA THR A 136 17.20 8.23 22.75
C THR A 136 17.79 8.57 24.11
N ASN A 137 17.25 9.58 24.80
CA ASN A 137 17.75 9.97 26.11
C ASN A 137 17.59 8.84 27.15
N ALA A 138 16.40 8.25 27.24
CA ALA A 138 16.13 7.17 28.19
C ALA A 138 17.02 5.93 27.95
N LEU A 139 17.17 5.50 26.70
CA LEU A 139 18.02 4.35 26.37
C LEU A 139 19.51 4.67 26.52
N PHE A 140 19.93 5.90 26.24
CA PHE A 140 21.30 6.35 26.44
C PHE A 140 21.69 6.39 27.92
N GLU A 141 20.82 6.90 28.80
CA GLU A 141 21.02 6.87 30.25
C GLU A 141 21.17 5.43 30.76
N ARG A 142 20.31 4.51 30.30
CA ARG A 142 20.42 3.07 30.64
C ARG A 142 21.71 2.44 30.10
N ALA A 143 22.14 2.83 28.90
CA ALA A 143 23.42 2.39 28.34
C ALA A 143 24.59 2.86 29.19
N PHE A 144 24.54 4.10 29.66
CA PHE A 144 25.54 4.70 30.52
C PHE A 144 25.62 3.98 31.88
N GLU A 145 24.48 3.71 32.52
CA GLU A 145 24.40 2.92 33.76
C GLU A 145 24.98 1.51 33.58
N SER A 146 24.62 0.85 32.48
CA SER A 146 25.10 -0.50 32.15
C SER A 146 26.60 -0.51 31.84
N ALA A 147 27.14 0.52 31.19
CA ALA A 147 28.56 0.63 30.91
C ALA A 147 29.41 0.70 32.20
N GLY A 148 28.86 1.26 33.29
CA GLY A 148 29.49 1.29 34.60
C GLY A 148 29.59 -0.07 35.31
N THR A 149 28.79 -1.07 34.89
CA THR A 149 28.65 -2.37 35.57
C THR A 149 29.03 -3.58 34.71
N LEU A 150 28.76 -3.52 33.41
CA LEU A 150 28.90 -4.60 32.42
C LEU A 150 29.81 -4.16 31.25
N TYR A 151 31.02 -3.69 31.54
CA TYR A 151 31.96 -3.13 30.56
C TYR A 151 32.33 -4.09 29.41
N HIS A 152 32.15 -5.40 29.58
CA HIS A 152 32.46 -6.42 28.58
C HIS A 152 31.32 -6.73 27.60
N GLN A 153 30.09 -6.26 27.83
CA GLN A 153 28.94 -6.57 26.99
C GLN A 153 28.30 -5.29 26.43
N PRO A 154 27.96 -5.25 25.13
CA PRO A 154 27.21 -4.15 24.56
C PRO A 154 25.80 -4.09 25.16
N ILE A 155 25.20 -2.90 25.19
CA ILE A 155 23.81 -2.76 25.62
C ILE A 155 22.87 -3.49 24.66
N ASP A 156 22.03 -4.37 25.20
CA ASP A 156 20.86 -4.90 24.51
C ASP A 156 19.73 -3.86 24.58
N LEU A 157 19.56 -3.08 23.51
CA LEU A 157 18.53 -2.04 23.44
C LEU A 157 17.12 -2.61 23.61
N ILE A 158 16.84 -3.81 23.11
CA ILE A 158 15.50 -4.42 23.16
C ILE A 158 15.19 -4.77 24.62
N ARG A 159 16.12 -5.46 25.28
CA ARG A 159 15.97 -5.81 26.69
C ARG A 159 15.93 -4.56 27.58
N SER A 160 16.76 -3.57 27.27
CA SER A 160 16.82 -2.32 28.03
C SER A 160 15.53 -1.50 27.89
N ALA A 161 14.92 -1.45 26.70
CA ALA A 161 13.62 -0.81 26.49
C ALA A 161 12.51 -1.41 27.38
N ARG A 162 12.57 -2.73 27.63
CA ARG A 162 11.61 -3.47 28.45
C ARG A 162 11.96 -3.56 29.95
N ARG A 163 12.95 -2.82 30.43
CA ARG A 163 13.40 -2.89 31.85
C ARG A 163 12.25 -2.67 32.84
N ASP A 164 11.35 -1.73 32.56
CA ASP A 164 10.25 -1.38 33.46
C ASP A 164 9.00 -2.23 33.25
N ILE A 165 8.86 -2.85 32.07
CA ILE A 165 7.74 -3.72 31.69
C ILE A 165 8.31 -4.99 31.04
N PRO A 166 8.93 -5.87 31.85
CA PRO A 166 9.56 -7.08 31.33
C PRO A 166 8.51 -8.02 30.76
N VAL A 167 8.92 -8.85 29.80
CA VAL A 167 8.07 -9.95 29.31
C VAL A 167 7.82 -10.90 30.48
N SER A 168 6.56 -11.29 30.68
CA SER A 168 6.20 -12.25 31.73
C SER A 168 6.97 -13.55 31.57
N THR A 169 7.55 -14.04 32.67
CA THR A 169 8.27 -15.33 32.70
C THR A 169 7.36 -16.52 32.44
N GLU A 170 6.06 -16.35 32.66
CA GLU A 170 5.02 -17.37 32.47
C GLU A 170 4.35 -17.27 31.09
N LEU A 171 4.81 -16.38 30.20
CA LEU A 171 4.19 -16.18 28.88
C LEU A 171 4.14 -17.50 28.08
N ALA A 172 5.20 -18.29 28.12
CA ALA A 172 5.24 -19.58 27.43
C ALA A 172 4.19 -20.55 27.99
N ASP A 173 4.07 -20.64 29.31
CA ASP A 173 3.10 -21.51 29.98
C ASP A 173 1.67 -21.07 29.68
N HIS A 174 1.39 -19.76 29.70
CA HIS A 174 0.09 -19.21 29.33
C HIS A 174 -0.26 -19.47 27.86
N LEU A 175 0.70 -19.35 26.94
CA LEU A 175 0.47 -19.67 25.53
C LEU A 175 0.20 -21.16 25.34
N VAL A 176 0.97 -22.04 26.00
CA VAL A 176 0.74 -23.50 25.96
C VAL A 176 -0.64 -23.84 26.50
N GLN A 177 -1.02 -23.26 27.65
CA GLN A 177 -2.34 -23.47 28.25
C GLN A 177 -3.45 -22.97 27.32
N PHE A 178 -3.36 -21.74 26.80
CA PHE A 178 -4.33 -21.18 25.87
C PHE A 178 -4.49 -22.06 24.62
N MET A 179 -3.36 -22.48 24.03
CA MET A 179 -3.33 -23.35 22.86
C MET A 179 -3.93 -24.73 23.14
N SER A 180 -3.81 -25.26 24.36
CA SER A 180 -4.39 -26.55 24.74
C SER A 180 -5.93 -26.56 24.75
N HIS A 181 -6.55 -25.37 24.82
CA HIS A 181 -7.99 -25.20 24.76
C HIS A 181 -8.53 -24.98 23.34
N ILE A 182 -7.67 -24.90 22.32
CA ILE A 182 -8.08 -24.70 20.93
C ILE A 182 -8.47 -26.05 20.31
N PRO A 183 -9.75 -26.25 19.96
CA PRO A 183 -10.27 -27.58 19.63
C PRO A 183 -9.97 -27.99 18.19
N SER A 184 -9.65 -27.04 17.29
CA SER A 184 -9.39 -27.32 15.88
C SER A 184 -8.28 -26.44 15.27
N PRO A 185 -7.62 -26.90 14.19
CA PRO A 185 -6.68 -26.08 13.42
C PRO A 185 -7.33 -24.83 12.78
N GLU A 186 -8.63 -24.85 12.52
CA GLU A 186 -9.36 -23.70 11.97
C GLU A 186 -9.51 -22.59 13.02
N ASP A 187 -9.80 -22.94 14.27
CA ASP A 187 -9.86 -22.00 15.40
C ASP A 187 -8.48 -21.42 15.72
N LEU A 188 -7.41 -22.19 15.49
CA LEU A 188 -6.04 -21.68 15.63
C LEU A 188 -5.79 -20.50 14.68
N ILE A 189 -6.19 -20.61 13.42
CA ILE A 189 -5.93 -19.58 12.41
C ILE A 189 -6.93 -18.42 12.54
N SER A 190 -8.21 -18.72 12.74
CA SER A 190 -9.29 -17.73 12.70
C SER A 190 -9.48 -16.95 14.01
N PHE A 191 -9.07 -17.52 15.15
CA PHE A 191 -9.30 -16.94 16.48
C PHE A 191 -8.02 -16.81 17.30
N ALA A 192 -7.32 -17.92 17.55
CA ALA A 192 -6.21 -17.94 18.49
C ALA A 192 -5.02 -17.11 17.99
N SER A 193 -4.65 -17.24 16.71
CA SER A 193 -3.52 -16.50 16.13
C SER A 193 -3.77 -14.98 16.13
N PRO A 194 -4.94 -14.46 15.68
CA PRO A 194 -5.27 -13.05 15.83
C PRO A 194 -5.23 -12.55 17.28
N ILE A 195 -5.74 -13.34 18.25
CA ILE A 195 -5.74 -12.93 19.67
C ILE A 195 -4.33 -12.90 20.23
N ILE A 196 -3.52 -13.95 20.02
CA ILE A 196 -2.13 -14.00 20.47
C ILE A 196 -1.36 -12.84 19.85
N ALA A 197 -1.49 -12.66 18.53
CA ALA A 197 -0.84 -11.56 17.82
C ALA A 197 -1.27 -10.22 18.43
N SER A 198 -2.57 -9.93 18.53
CA SER A 198 -3.06 -8.67 19.09
C SER A 198 -2.62 -8.44 20.54
N SER A 199 -2.55 -9.49 21.36
CA SER A 199 -2.12 -9.38 22.76
C SER A 199 -0.63 -9.06 22.85
N LEU A 200 0.20 -9.71 22.02
CA LEU A 200 1.61 -9.39 21.90
C LEU A 200 1.79 -7.97 21.34
N PHE A 201 1.07 -7.59 20.27
CA PHE A 201 1.11 -6.24 19.72
C PHE A 201 0.72 -5.20 20.78
N CYS A 202 -0.41 -5.33 21.48
CA CYS A 202 -0.82 -4.37 22.49
C CYS A 202 0.17 -4.23 23.65
N ASP A 203 0.83 -5.32 24.06
CA ASP A 203 1.90 -5.27 25.08
C ASP A 203 3.17 -4.56 24.58
N HIS A 204 3.47 -4.68 23.28
CA HIS A 204 4.67 -4.10 22.66
C HIS A 204 4.45 -2.69 22.07
N TYR A 205 3.22 -2.17 22.06
CA TYR A 205 2.86 -0.88 21.46
C TYR A 205 1.95 -0.06 22.37
N LEU A 206 2.49 0.37 23.51
CA LEU A 206 1.86 1.35 24.40
C LEU A 206 1.71 2.71 23.71
N PRO A 207 0.76 3.57 24.15
CA PRO A 207 0.72 4.97 23.75
C PRO A 207 2.11 5.62 23.86
N ASP A 208 2.46 6.44 22.87
CA ASP A 208 3.76 7.12 22.74
C ASP A 208 4.98 6.22 22.43
N MET A 209 4.78 4.90 22.18
CA MET A 209 5.85 4.02 21.71
C MET A 209 6.34 4.33 20.29
N HIS A 210 7.55 3.86 20.02
CA HIS A 210 8.27 4.07 18.77
C HIS A 210 7.52 3.61 17.51
N TYR A 211 7.16 4.58 16.65
CA TYR A 211 6.87 4.40 15.22
C TYR A 211 5.76 3.40 14.84
N LEU A 212 4.69 3.25 15.64
CA LEU A 212 3.45 2.65 15.16
C LEU A 212 2.39 3.74 14.93
N VAL A 213 2.26 4.19 13.69
CA VAL A 213 1.17 5.09 13.29
C VAL A 213 0.01 4.25 12.77
N VAL A 214 -0.94 3.93 13.65
CA VAL A 214 -2.22 3.35 13.23
C VAL A 214 -3.16 4.50 12.84
N ARG A 215 -3.36 4.70 11.54
CA ARG A 215 -4.35 5.67 11.05
C ARG A 215 -5.74 5.06 11.15
N ILE A 216 -6.45 5.37 12.23
CA ILE A 216 -7.86 5.00 12.40
C ILE A 216 -8.70 6.15 11.86
N ARG A 217 -9.65 5.85 10.95
CA ARG A 217 -10.61 6.86 10.51
C ARG A 217 -11.60 7.18 11.64
N PRO A 218 -11.89 8.47 11.89
CA PRO A 218 -12.95 8.87 12.82
C PRO A 218 -14.30 8.22 12.44
N PRO A 219 -15.16 7.87 13.42
CA PRO A 219 -16.47 7.26 13.15
C PRO A 219 -17.40 8.13 12.29
N THR A 220 -17.20 9.44 12.32
CA THR A 220 -17.94 10.46 11.55
C THR A 220 -17.34 10.72 10.18
N ALA A 221 -16.18 10.13 9.88
CA ALA A 221 -15.52 10.32 8.61
C ALA A 221 -16.22 9.50 7.52
N GLY A 222 -16.65 10.20 6.49
CA GLY A 222 -17.38 9.58 5.39
C GLY A 222 -16.58 8.54 4.61
N HIS A 223 -17.30 7.60 4.00
CA HIS A 223 -16.76 6.53 3.16
C HIS A 223 -17.13 6.70 1.70
N SER A 224 -16.13 6.45 0.85
CA SER A 224 -16.20 6.65 -0.58
C SER A 224 -15.69 5.40 -1.29
N ILE A 225 -16.48 4.90 -2.24
CA ILE A 225 -16.25 3.63 -2.94
C ILE A 225 -16.00 3.91 -4.43
N LEU A 226 -14.93 3.36 -4.98
CA LEU A 226 -14.63 3.34 -6.41
C LEU A 226 -14.84 1.93 -6.97
N CYS A 227 -15.64 1.80 -8.02
CA CYS A 227 -15.83 0.57 -8.77
C CYS A 227 -15.41 0.80 -10.23
N ILE A 228 -14.67 -0.14 -10.82
CA ILE A 228 -14.23 -0.06 -12.22
C ILE A 228 -14.61 -1.35 -12.95
N ASP A 229 -15.42 -1.20 -14.00
CA ASP A 229 -15.85 -2.31 -14.85
C ASP A 229 -14.66 -2.92 -15.64
N GLY A 230 -14.76 -4.21 -15.97
CA GLY A 230 -13.83 -4.89 -16.88
C GLY A 230 -14.15 -4.63 -18.36
N GLY A 231 -13.14 -4.64 -19.23
CA GLY A 231 -13.40 -4.33 -20.65
C GLY A 231 -12.25 -4.48 -21.66
N GLY A 232 -11.16 -5.17 -21.31
CA GLY A 232 -9.99 -5.33 -22.19
C GLY A 232 -9.39 -3.99 -22.62
N VAL A 233 -9.21 -3.77 -23.93
CA VAL A 233 -8.66 -2.49 -24.46
C VAL A 233 -9.50 -1.26 -24.08
N ARG A 234 -10.79 -1.44 -23.80
CA ARG A 234 -11.66 -0.36 -23.29
C ARG A 234 -11.34 0.04 -21.85
N GLY A 235 -10.49 -0.71 -21.16
CA GLY A 235 -9.90 -0.34 -19.87
C GLY A 235 -9.07 0.95 -19.90
N ILE A 236 -8.85 1.56 -21.07
CA ILE A 236 -8.29 2.92 -21.19
C ILE A 236 -9.30 4.03 -20.84
N ILE A 237 -10.61 3.73 -20.88
CA ILE A 237 -11.69 4.70 -20.60
C ILE A 237 -11.70 5.12 -19.13
N PRO A 238 -11.72 4.21 -18.13
CA PRO A 238 -11.73 4.61 -16.72
C PRO A 238 -10.54 5.49 -16.29
N PRO A 239 -9.28 5.21 -16.66
CA PRO A 239 -8.16 6.12 -16.39
C PRO A 239 -8.35 7.52 -16.99
N ALA A 240 -8.89 7.62 -18.22
CA ALA A 240 -9.14 8.92 -18.85
C ALA A 240 -10.21 9.72 -18.09
N ILE A 241 -11.28 9.05 -17.66
CA ILE A 241 -12.35 9.65 -16.84
C ILE A 241 -11.80 10.12 -15.48
N LEU A 242 -11.06 9.26 -14.78
CA LEU A 242 -10.46 9.62 -13.48
C LEU A 242 -9.45 10.76 -13.61
N GLY A 243 -8.74 10.85 -14.74
CA GLY A 243 -7.89 11.98 -15.07
C GLY A 243 -8.66 13.30 -15.21
N GLN A 244 -9.87 13.26 -15.79
CA GLN A 244 -10.75 14.43 -15.84
C GLN A 244 -11.29 14.79 -14.45
N VAL A 245 -11.67 13.81 -13.63
CA VAL A 245 -12.08 14.06 -12.23
C VAL A 245 -10.95 14.73 -11.44
N GLN A 246 -9.71 14.26 -11.58
CA GLN A 246 -8.53 14.87 -10.94
C GLN A 246 -8.34 16.33 -11.37
N GLN A 247 -8.51 16.63 -12.66
CA GLN A 247 -8.39 17.99 -13.17
C GLN A 247 -9.49 18.90 -12.63
N GLN A 248 -10.72 18.39 -12.49
CA GLN A 248 -11.84 19.15 -11.92
C GLN A 248 -11.70 19.37 -10.40
N LEU A 249 -11.06 18.44 -9.69
CA LEU A 249 -10.75 18.61 -8.27
C LEU A 249 -9.74 19.74 -8.03
N ASP A 250 -8.77 19.92 -8.95
CA ASP A 250 -7.72 20.94 -8.89
C ASP A 250 -6.99 21.02 -7.53
N LEU A 251 -6.74 19.85 -6.94
CA LEU A 251 -6.00 19.70 -5.68
C LEU A 251 -4.70 18.93 -5.89
N PRO A 252 -3.65 19.21 -5.09
CA PRO A 252 -2.40 18.43 -5.07
C PRO A 252 -2.57 17.06 -4.39
N ILE A 253 -3.80 16.53 -4.34
CA ILE A 253 -4.17 15.26 -3.75
C ILE A 253 -4.52 14.30 -4.88
N PRO A 254 -3.85 13.14 -5.00
CA PRO A 254 -4.21 12.14 -5.99
C PRO A 254 -5.64 11.64 -5.78
N VAL A 255 -6.39 11.46 -6.87
CA VAL A 255 -7.81 11.04 -6.88
C VAL A 255 -8.04 9.73 -6.12
N GLN A 256 -7.02 8.88 -6.04
CA GLN A 256 -7.06 7.62 -5.27
C GLN A 256 -7.23 7.85 -3.77
N GLU A 257 -6.71 8.94 -3.21
CA GLU A 257 -6.75 9.20 -1.76
C GLU A 257 -8.16 9.60 -1.29
N PHE A 258 -9.04 9.98 -2.22
CA PHE A 258 -10.44 10.26 -1.94
C PHE A 258 -11.29 9.00 -1.78
N PHE A 259 -10.78 7.79 -2.08
CA PHE A 259 -11.55 6.55 -2.00
C PHE A 259 -11.05 5.63 -0.89
N THR A 260 -11.95 5.21 -0.01
CA THR A 260 -11.68 4.22 1.04
C THR A 260 -11.64 2.79 0.54
N LEU A 261 -12.51 2.50 -0.42
CA LEU A 261 -12.69 1.17 -0.98
C LEU A 261 -12.56 1.31 -2.49
N ALA A 262 -11.75 0.45 -3.10
CA ALA A 262 -11.58 0.41 -4.55
C ALA A 262 -11.69 -1.03 -5.04
N TYR A 263 -12.56 -1.25 -6.02
CA TYR A 263 -12.75 -2.55 -6.66
C TYR A 263 -12.66 -2.42 -8.16
N GLY A 264 -11.96 -3.36 -8.80
CA GLY A 264 -11.84 -3.40 -10.24
C GLY A 264 -11.86 -4.82 -10.77
N VAL A 265 -12.50 -5.02 -11.93
CA VAL A 265 -12.51 -6.30 -12.63
C VAL A 265 -11.60 -6.23 -13.85
N SER A 266 -10.79 -7.27 -14.08
CA SER A 266 -9.97 -7.42 -15.29
C SER A 266 -9.08 -6.17 -15.54
N ALA A 267 -9.06 -5.67 -16.79
CA ALA A 267 -8.38 -4.43 -17.19
C ALA A 267 -8.77 -3.20 -16.34
N GLY A 268 -9.95 -3.18 -15.72
CA GLY A 268 -10.41 -2.12 -14.81
C GLY A 268 -9.59 -2.04 -13.53
N ALA A 269 -8.94 -3.13 -13.10
CA ALA A 269 -8.00 -3.13 -11.99
C ALA A 269 -6.55 -2.82 -12.43
N LEU A 270 -6.30 -2.60 -13.74
CA LEU A 270 -4.98 -2.36 -14.37
C LEU A 270 -4.81 -0.93 -14.90
N VAL A 271 -5.36 0.07 -14.19
CA VAL A 271 -5.43 1.49 -14.60
C VAL A 271 -4.04 2.08 -14.97
N LYS A 272 -2.93 1.56 -14.44
CA LYS A 272 -1.56 2.00 -14.80
C LYS A 272 -0.95 1.33 -16.05
N LEU A 273 -1.53 0.24 -16.56
CA LEU A 273 -0.85 -0.70 -17.48
C LEU A 273 -1.38 -0.75 -18.91
N ALA A 274 -2.49 -0.06 -19.19
CA ALA A 274 -3.24 -0.19 -20.45
C ALA A 274 -2.42 0.05 -21.75
N LYS A 275 -1.24 0.69 -21.68
CA LYS A 275 -0.38 0.94 -22.85
C LYS A 275 0.68 -0.14 -23.15
N SER A 276 1.12 -0.95 -22.17
CA SER A 276 2.23 -1.89 -22.37
C SER A 276 1.80 -3.36 -22.51
N ALA A 277 0.70 -3.76 -21.86
CA ALA A 277 0.27 -5.17 -21.81
C ALA A 277 -0.46 -5.66 -23.08
N PHE A 278 -1.02 -4.76 -23.89
CA PHE A 278 -1.80 -5.13 -25.07
C PHE A 278 -1.03 -4.84 -26.36
N ARG A 279 0.03 -5.60 -26.64
CA ARG A 279 0.67 -5.61 -27.98
C ARG A 279 0.13 -6.83 -28.76
N PRO A 280 -0.40 -6.65 -29.99
CA PRO A 280 -0.84 -7.78 -30.79
C PRO A 280 0.37 -8.61 -31.26
N SER A 281 0.27 -9.94 -31.15
CA SER A 281 1.25 -10.86 -31.73
C SER A 281 1.20 -10.81 -33.25
N SER A 282 2.36 -10.72 -33.89
CA SER A 282 2.53 -10.56 -35.34
C SER A 282 2.10 -11.81 -36.13
N THR A 283 0.81 -11.97 -36.42
CA THR A 283 0.28 -12.84 -37.49
C THR A 283 -0.98 -12.24 -38.10
N ALA A 284 -1.11 -12.33 -39.42
CA ALA A 284 -2.12 -11.62 -40.21
C ALA A 284 -3.57 -11.93 -39.78
N SER A 285 -4.36 -10.87 -39.56
CA SER A 285 -5.71 -10.88 -39.00
C SER A 285 -6.80 -11.05 -40.06
N LEU A 286 -7.66 -12.06 -39.91
CA LEU A 286 -8.93 -12.18 -40.63
C LEU A 286 -10.11 -11.94 -39.65
N PRO A 287 -10.97 -10.92 -39.87
CA PRO A 287 -12.09 -10.63 -38.98
C PRO A 287 -13.13 -11.77 -38.99
N GLY A 288 -13.48 -12.29 -37.80
CA GLY A 288 -14.51 -13.32 -37.59
C GLY A 288 -14.01 -14.70 -37.17
N VAL A 289 -12.79 -15.08 -37.52
CA VAL A 289 -12.21 -16.42 -37.21
C VAL A 289 -11.53 -16.45 -35.83
N ASN A 290 -11.10 -15.27 -35.33
CA ASN A 290 -10.34 -15.14 -34.08
C ASN A 290 -11.13 -15.49 -32.81
N TRP A 291 -12.44 -15.26 -32.75
CA TRP A 291 -13.24 -15.58 -31.56
C TRP A 291 -13.47 -17.09 -31.42
N ILE A 292 -13.64 -17.79 -32.54
CA ILE A 292 -13.75 -19.26 -32.58
C ILE A 292 -12.39 -19.90 -32.27
N ARG A 293 -11.29 -19.33 -32.78
CA ARG A 293 -9.93 -19.71 -32.35
C ARG A 293 -9.71 -19.44 -30.85
N ALA A 294 -10.13 -18.31 -30.29
CA ALA A 294 -9.97 -17.99 -28.86
C ALA A 294 -10.74 -18.92 -27.89
N ILE A 295 -11.79 -19.58 -28.38
CA ILE A 295 -12.53 -20.64 -27.68
C ILE A 295 -11.82 -22.00 -27.86
N LEU A 296 -11.19 -22.25 -29.01
CA LEU A 296 -10.54 -23.53 -29.34
C LEU A 296 -9.05 -23.61 -28.96
N SER A 297 -8.36 -22.48 -28.79
CA SER A 297 -6.90 -22.41 -28.59
C SER A 297 -6.49 -21.75 -27.27
N ASP A 298 -7.44 -21.54 -26.35
CA ASP A 298 -7.25 -21.04 -24.97
C ASP A 298 -6.46 -19.71 -24.78
N SER A 299 -5.96 -19.08 -25.84
CA SER A 299 -5.24 -17.80 -25.78
C SER A 299 -5.31 -17.00 -27.09
N LEU A 300 -5.60 -15.70 -26.98
CA LEU A 300 -5.43 -14.68 -28.03
C LEU A 300 -4.10 -13.90 -27.87
N TYR A 301 -3.46 -14.02 -26.70
CA TYR A 301 -2.24 -13.30 -26.33
C TYR A 301 -1.19 -14.27 -25.78
N SER A 302 0.08 -13.92 -25.96
CA SER A 302 1.20 -14.56 -25.27
C SER A 302 1.11 -14.23 -23.77
N GLU A 303 0.93 -15.25 -22.93
CA GLU A 303 0.93 -15.14 -21.45
C GLU A 303 2.19 -14.41 -20.96
N THR A 304 3.30 -14.65 -21.62
CA THR A 304 4.63 -14.11 -21.31
C THR A 304 4.71 -12.59 -21.47
N ASP A 305 4.06 -12.00 -22.48
CA ASP A 305 4.17 -10.56 -22.76
C ASP A 305 3.39 -9.72 -21.74
N ILE A 306 2.21 -10.21 -21.35
CA ILE A 306 1.37 -9.61 -20.30
C ILE A 306 2.07 -9.76 -18.95
N GLU A 307 2.67 -10.93 -18.68
CA GLU A 307 3.45 -11.17 -17.46
C GLU A 307 4.62 -10.20 -17.32
N ILE A 308 5.42 -10.03 -18.37
CA ILE A 308 6.57 -9.10 -18.38
C ILE A 308 6.08 -7.66 -18.14
N ALA A 309 4.99 -7.24 -18.80
CA ALA A 309 4.43 -5.92 -18.60
C ALA A 309 3.95 -5.71 -17.15
N LEU A 310 3.21 -6.67 -16.58
CA LEU A 310 2.73 -6.59 -15.21
C LEU A 310 3.87 -6.58 -14.19
N LYS A 311 4.88 -7.45 -14.37
CA LYS A 311 6.10 -7.46 -13.54
C LYS A 311 6.86 -6.15 -13.62
N SER A 312 6.92 -5.52 -14.80
CA SER A 312 7.59 -4.22 -14.96
C SER A 312 6.92 -3.09 -14.16
N VAL A 313 5.61 -3.19 -13.91
CA VAL A 313 4.84 -2.13 -13.23
C VAL A 313 4.65 -2.41 -11.74
N PHE A 314 4.35 -3.66 -11.37
CA PHE A 314 4.10 -4.04 -9.98
C PHE A 314 5.32 -4.63 -9.27
N GLY A 315 6.36 -5.03 -10.01
CA GLY A 315 7.50 -5.75 -9.48
C GLY A 315 7.12 -7.14 -8.96
N GLU A 316 7.98 -7.70 -8.12
CA GLU A 316 7.76 -8.99 -7.45
C GLU A 316 7.06 -8.85 -6.08
N LYS A 317 6.39 -7.72 -5.84
CA LYS A 317 5.77 -7.39 -4.55
C LYS A 317 4.47 -8.17 -4.34
N ALA A 318 4.25 -8.60 -3.10
CA ALA A 318 2.99 -9.24 -2.71
C ALA A 318 1.82 -8.27 -2.84
N PHE A 319 0.62 -8.80 -3.05
CA PHE A 319 -0.61 -8.01 -3.14
C PHE A 319 -0.96 -7.28 -1.83
N THR A 320 -0.50 -7.81 -0.70
CA THR A 320 -0.62 -7.17 0.61
C THR A 320 0.40 -6.04 0.80
N GLU A 321 1.55 -6.09 0.13
CA GLU A 321 2.65 -5.10 0.22
C GLU A 321 2.47 -3.86 -0.68
N VAL A 322 1.23 -3.55 -1.09
CA VAL A 322 0.95 -2.34 -1.88
C VAL A 322 1.12 -1.12 -0.97
N ALA A 323 2.37 -0.69 -0.80
CA ALA A 323 2.82 0.34 0.12
C ALA A 323 2.02 1.65 -0.02
N TYR A 324 1.56 1.96 -1.23
CA TYR A 324 0.73 3.15 -1.47
C TYR A 324 -0.68 3.00 -0.90
N ALA A 325 -1.35 1.86 -1.10
CA ALA A 325 -2.69 1.60 -0.59
C ALA A 325 -2.69 1.48 0.95
N GLN A 326 -1.67 0.83 1.52
CA GLN A 326 -1.45 0.78 2.97
C GLN A 326 -1.21 2.19 3.55
N ARG A 327 -0.36 3.01 2.90
CA ARG A 327 -0.07 4.39 3.34
C ARG A 327 -1.32 5.27 3.44
N ILE A 328 -2.27 5.11 2.51
CA ILE A 328 -3.52 5.87 2.50
C ILE A 328 -4.67 5.16 3.23
N GLY A 329 -4.45 3.94 3.72
CA GLY A 329 -5.47 3.13 4.39
C GLY A 329 -6.60 2.65 3.47
N ALA A 330 -6.37 2.58 2.16
CA ALA A 330 -7.38 2.17 1.19
C ALA A 330 -7.50 0.63 1.10
N LYS A 331 -8.73 0.16 1.14
CA LYS A 331 -9.10 -1.24 0.97
C LYS A 331 -9.33 -1.54 -0.52
N ILE A 332 -8.56 -2.47 -1.06
CA ILE A 332 -8.61 -2.86 -2.46
C ILE A 332 -9.12 -4.30 -2.55
N GLY A 333 -10.06 -4.53 -3.47
CA GLY A 333 -10.54 -5.86 -3.81
C GLY A 333 -10.53 -6.12 -5.32
N ILE A 334 -10.02 -7.29 -5.72
CA ILE A 334 -10.00 -7.73 -7.12
C ILE A 334 -10.78 -9.05 -7.22
N PRO A 335 -11.95 -9.04 -7.87
CA PRO A 335 -12.70 -10.26 -8.13
C PRO A 335 -11.98 -11.14 -9.16
N ALA A 336 -12.03 -12.45 -8.95
CA ALA A 336 -11.62 -13.51 -9.86
C ALA A 336 -12.67 -14.64 -9.87
N ALA A 337 -12.63 -15.54 -10.85
CA ALA A 337 -13.53 -16.69 -10.91
C ALA A 337 -12.76 -18.01 -10.86
N THR A 338 -13.29 -19.04 -10.21
CA THR A 338 -12.70 -20.38 -10.23
C THR A 338 -13.04 -21.12 -11.53
N ILE A 339 -12.10 -21.91 -12.05
CA ILE A 339 -12.34 -22.75 -13.23
C ILE A 339 -13.07 -24.06 -12.86
N LYS A 340 -12.88 -24.56 -11.64
CA LYS A 340 -13.55 -25.77 -11.16
C LYS A 340 -15.06 -25.57 -11.07
N GLN A 341 -15.83 -26.63 -11.38
CA GLN A 341 -17.29 -26.63 -11.31
C GLN A 341 -17.79 -26.88 -9.86
N PRO A 342 -18.80 -26.13 -9.39
CA PRO A 342 -19.38 -24.94 -10.04
C PRO A 342 -18.41 -23.76 -10.00
N SER A 343 -18.31 -23.00 -11.10
CA SER A 343 -17.50 -21.79 -11.13
C SER A 343 -18.03 -20.80 -10.10
N SER A 344 -17.16 -20.42 -9.16
CA SER A 344 -17.49 -19.56 -8.04
C SER A 344 -16.67 -18.29 -8.12
N LEU A 345 -17.25 -17.18 -7.68
CA LEU A 345 -16.55 -15.91 -7.60
C LEU A 345 -15.65 -15.92 -6.36
N CYS A 346 -14.42 -15.45 -6.50
CA CYS A 346 -13.46 -15.27 -5.44
C CYS A 346 -13.03 -13.80 -5.39
N LEU A 347 -12.75 -13.27 -4.22
CA LEU A 347 -12.31 -11.90 -4.03
C LEU A 347 -10.92 -11.90 -3.38
N PHE A 348 -9.93 -11.37 -4.10
CA PHE A 348 -8.61 -11.08 -3.54
C PHE A 348 -8.62 -9.71 -2.89
N THR A 349 -8.22 -9.62 -1.62
CA THR A 349 -8.25 -8.37 -0.85
C THR A 349 -6.88 -8.05 -0.25
N ASN A 350 -6.57 -6.76 -0.11
CA ASN A 350 -5.39 -6.29 0.65
C ASN A 350 -5.69 -6.12 2.15
N TYR A 351 -6.88 -6.55 2.59
CA TYR A 351 -7.36 -6.47 3.96
C TYR A 351 -8.02 -7.78 4.35
N ASN A 352 -8.03 -8.08 5.64
CA ASN A 352 -8.70 -9.27 6.17
C ASN A 352 -10.21 -8.98 6.33
N SER A 353 -11.04 -9.79 5.69
CA SER A 353 -12.50 -9.73 5.90
C SER A 353 -12.88 -10.55 7.13
N SER A 354 -13.63 -9.96 8.06
CA SER A 354 -13.98 -10.59 9.35
C SER A 354 -15.17 -11.56 9.30
N ARG A 355 -15.81 -11.78 8.14
CA ARG A 355 -17.05 -12.58 8.04
C ARG A 355 -17.05 -13.49 6.81
N GLN A 356 -16.95 -14.80 7.02
CA GLN A 356 -17.01 -15.83 5.97
C GLN A 356 -18.44 -16.34 5.65
N GLY A 357 -19.49 -15.83 6.31
CA GLY A 357 -20.85 -16.35 6.16
C GLY A 357 -21.62 -15.90 4.90
N THR A 358 -22.24 -16.86 4.20
CA THR A 358 -23.29 -16.73 3.15
C THR A 358 -23.13 -15.56 2.17
N ARG A 359 -22.01 -15.52 1.44
CA ARG A 359 -21.84 -14.63 0.29
C ARG A 359 -21.84 -15.46 -0.99
N GLY A 360 -22.32 -14.87 -2.09
CA GLY A 360 -22.21 -15.48 -3.43
C GLY A 360 -20.78 -15.55 -3.97
N TYR A 361 -19.77 -15.24 -3.14
CA TYR A 361 -18.35 -15.24 -3.47
C TYR A 361 -17.50 -15.55 -2.23
N THR A 362 -16.28 -16.07 -2.45
CA THR A 362 -15.33 -16.45 -1.40
C THR A 362 -14.23 -15.40 -1.27
N VAL A 363 -13.97 -14.88 -0.07
CA VAL A 363 -12.84 -13.96 0.14
C VAL A 363 -11.57 -14.76 0.42
N LEU A 364 -10.51 -14.49 -0.34
CA LEU A 364 -9.22 -15.15 -0.21
C LEU A 364 -8.26 -14.26 0.61
N ALA A 365 -8.25 -14.48 1.92
CA ALA A 365 -7.47 -13.69 2.89
C ALA A 365 -5.97 -14.03 2.96
N ALA A 366 -5.43 -14.78 2.00
CA ALA A 366 -4.04 -15.30 2.02
C ALA A 366 -3.22 -14.82 0.80
N ALA A 367 -3.33 -13.53 0.48
CA ALA A 367 -2.59 -12.93 -0.64
C ALA A 367 -1.14 -12.50 -0.29
N GLU A 368 -0.63 -12.87 0.90
CA GLU A 368 0.72 -12.53 1.33
C GLU A 368 1.81 -13.14 0.45
N ASN A 369 1.55 -14.30 -0.17
CA ASN A 369 2.47 -14.96 -1.09
C ASN A 369 2.06 -14.80 -2.57
N ILE A 370 0.97 -14.08 -2.85
CA ILE A 370 0.46 -13.89 -4.21
C ILE A 370 0.98 -12.56 -4.70
N LYS A 371 1.73 -12.59 -5.78
CA LYS A 371 2.26 -11.37 -6.38
C LYS A 371 1.13 -10.61 -7.04
N THR A 372 1.14 -9.30 -6.93
CA THR A 372 0.07 -8.45 -7.46
C THR A 372 -0.23 -8.77 -8.93
N TRP A 373 0.80 -9.04 -9.74
CA TRP A 373 0.65 -9.39 -11.15
C TRP A 373 -0.01 -10.76 -11.41
N GLU A 374 0.01 -11.70 -10.47
CA GLU A 374 -0.53 -13.06 -10.64
C GLU A 374 -2.06 -13.10 -10.58
N VAL A 375 -2.70 -12.08 -10.00
CA VAL A 375 -4.16 -11.99 -9.86
C VAL A 375 -4.86 -11.60 -11.18
N TYR A 376 -4.11 -11.10 -12.16
CA TYR A 376 -4.64 -10.50 -13.38
C TYR A 376 -4.72 -11.43 -14.60
N PHE A 377 -4.58 -12.75 -14.42
CA PHE A 377 -4.52 -13.73 -15.52
C PHE A 377 -5.86 -14.40 -15.87
N ARG A 378 -5.94 -14.94 -17.09
CA ARG A 378 -7.08 -15.67 -17.64
C ARG A 378 -7.26 -17.08 -17.05
N ALA A 379 -6.19 -17.81 -16.71
CA ALA A 379 -6.30 -19.14 -16.10
C ALA A 379 -4.96 -19.51 -15.45
N LYS A 380 -4.69 -19.02 -14.23
CA LYS A 380 -3.42 -19.29 -13.55
C LYS A 380 -3.61 -20.16 -12.33
N TYR A 381 -2.81 -21.22 -12.24
CA TYR A 381 -2.73 -22.04 -11.05
C TYR A 381 -1.89 -21.30 -10.01
N LEU A 382 -2.53 -20.93 -8.92
CA LEU A 382 -1.87 -20.42 -7.72
C LEU A 382 -1.68 -21.59 -6.76
N ALA A 383 -0.43 -21.88 -6.42
CA ALA A 383 -0.08 -22.97 -5.53
C ALA A 383 -0.86 -22.85 -4.20
N GLY A 384 -1.60 -23.90 -3.83
CA GLY A 384 -2.40 -23.93 -2.61
C GLY A 384 -3.79 -23.30 -2.70
N LEU A 385 -4.10 -22.54 -3.76
CA LEU A 385 -5.40 -21.86 -3.93
C LEU A 385 -6.20 -22.39 -5.13
N GLY A 386 -5.52 -22.96 -6.13
CA GLY A 386 -6.16 -23.53 -7.32
C GLY A 386 -6.08 -22.61 -8.54
N THR A 387 -6.88 -22.91 -9.56
CA THR A 387 -6.83 -22.20 -10.84
C THR A 387 -7.93 -21.14 -10.94
N PHE A 388 -7.51 -19.90 -11.16
CA PHE A 388 -8.37 -18.72 -11.25
C PHE A 388 -8.36 -18.13 -12.66
N GLN A 389 -9.51 -17.59 -13.06
CA GLN A 389 -9.74 -16.88 -14.30
C GLN A 389 -10.34 -15.50 -14.07
N ASP A 390 -10.43 -14.72 -15.15
CA ASP A 390 -11.04 -13.40 -15.13
C ASP A 390 -12.48 -13.45 -14.58
N ALA A 391 -12.78 -12.63 -13.57
CA ALA A 391 -14.12 -12.50 -13.02
C ALA A 391 -15.13 -11.96 -14.03
N GLY A 392 -14.71 -11.28 -15.11
CA GLY A 392 -15.60 -10.78 -16.15
C GLY A 392 -16.50 -11.87 -16.77
N VAL A 393 -16.09 -13.14 -16.69
CA VAL A 393 -16.90 -14.30 -17.13
C VAL A 393 -18.17 -14.49 -16.29
N LEU A 394 -18.14 -14.11 -15.01
CA LEU A 394 -19.25 -14.25 -14.06
C LEU A 394 -19.84 -12.91 -13.63
N ALA A 395 -18.99 -11.91 -13.38
CA ALA A 395 -19.37 -10.59 -12.89
C ALA A 395 -18.38 -9.52 -13.40
N ASN A 396 -18.80 -8.72 -14.38
CA ASN A 396 -17.96 -7.68 -14.97
C ASN A 396 -17.99 -6.33 -14.22
N ASN A 397 -19.03 -6.08 -13.42
CA ASN A 397 -19.17 -4.88 -12.59
C ASN A 397 -19.07 -5.29 -11.11
N PRO A 398 -18.05 -4.81 -10.36
CA PRO A 398 -17.82 -5.23 -8.97
C PRO A 398 -18.71 -4.53 -7.94
N LEU A 399 -19.63 -3.66 -8.34
CA LEU A 399 -20.41 -2.82 -7.43
C LEU A 399 -21.15 -3.58 -6.33
N SER A 400 -21.79 -4.70 -6.68
CA SER A 400 -22.53 -5.52 -5.70
C SER A 400 -21.60 -6.11 -4.64
N ILE A 401 -20.41 -6.55 -5.03
CA ILE A 401 -19.35 -7.05 -4.14
C ILE A 401 -18.85 -5.91 -3.25
N ALA A 402 -18.59 -4.74 -3.84
CA ALA A 402 -18.09 -3.58 -3.12
C ALA A 402 -19.04 -3.12 -2.01
N LEU A 403 -20.34 -3.07 -2.29
CA LEU A 403 -21.37 -2.73 -1.30
C LEU A 403 -21.54 -3.82 -0.25
N ALA A 404 -21.44 -5.11 -0.63
CA ALA A 404 -21.50 -6.21 0.32
C ALA A 404 -20.32 -6.19 1.31
N GLU A 405 -19.09 -5.94 0.83
CA GLU A 405 -17.91 -5.77 1.70
C GLU A 405 -18.01 -4.52 2.58
N PHE A 406 -18.58 -3.44 2.05
CA PHE A 406 -18.82 -2.22 2.81
C PHE A 406 -19.79 -2.47 3.97
N ALA A 407 -20.95 -3.08 3.69
CA ALA A 407 -21.95 -3.42 4.70
C ALA A 407 -21.40 -4.44 5.74
N ALA A 408 -20.56 -5.37 5.30
CA ALA A 408 -19.91 -6.30 6.20
C ALA A 408 -18.96 -5.64 7.20
N THR A 409 -18.27 -4.58 6.77
CA THR A 409 -17.31 -3.84 7.58
C THR A 409 -18.01 -2.80 8.46
N ASN A 410 -18.99 -2.08 7.90
CA ASN A 410 -19.58 -0.88 8.50
C ASN A 410 -21.02 -1.07 8.99
N GLY A 411 -21.54 -2.30 8.95
CA GLY A 411 -22.89 -2.64 9.39
C GLY A 411 -23.96 -1.96 8.53
N ASN A 412 -24.86 -1.21 9.17
CA ASN A 412 -25.98 -0.54 8.51
C ASN A 412 -25.64 0.86 7.96
N ALA A 413 -24.37 1.27 8.02
CA ALA A 413 -23.95 2.54 7.44
C ALA A 413 -24.12 2.52 5.91
N GLN A 414 -24.31 3.70 5.32
CA GLN A 414 -24.28 3.89 3.87
C GLN A 414 -22.98 4.63 3.49
N PRO A 415 -22.40 4.35 2.33
CA PRO A 415 -21.30 5.15 1.81
C PRO A 415 -21.84 6.53 1.38
N ASP A 416 -21.05 7.58 1.63
CA ASP A 416 -21.41 8.94 1.22
C ASP A 416 -21.23 9.16 -0.27
N LEU A 417 -20.31 8.40 -0.89
CA LEU A 417 -20.10 8.44 -2.32
C LEU A 417 -19.78 7.06 -2.90
N VAL A 418 -20.41 6.73 -4.02
CA VAL A 418 -20.10 5.56 -4.84
C VAL A 418 -19.87 6.03 -6.27
N LEU A 419 -18.64 5.92 -6.76
CA LEU A 419 -18.29 6.19 -8.14
C LEU A 419 -18.07 4.87 -8.88
N ASN A 420 -18.96 4.55 -9.82
CA ASN A 420 -18.82 3.40 -10.71
C ASN A 420 -18.41 3.86 -12.11
N VAL A 421 -17.25 3.41 -12.60
CA VAL A 421 -16.69 3.82 -13.88
C VAL A 421 -16.75 2.67 -14.88
N GLY A 422 -17.54 2.84 -15.92
CA GLY A 422 -17.73 1.86 -16.98
C GLY A 422 -16.65 1.89 -18.05
N THR A 423 -16.51 0.78 -18.77
CA THR A 423 -15.65 0.67 -19.96
C THR A 423 -16.43 0.88 -21.26
N GLY A 424 -17.54 1.61 -21.21
CA GLY A 424 -18.40 1.90 -22.34
C GLY A 424 -19.57 0.93 -22.51
N THR A 425 -20.73 1.49 -22.82
CA THR A 425 -21.99 0.76 -23.06
C THR A 425 -22.48 1.01 -24.48
N SER A 426 -22.92 -0.06 -25.14
CA SER A 426 -23.65 0.04 -26.41
C SER A 426 -25.13 0.26 -26.14
N PRO A 427 -25.81 1.18 -26.85
CA PRO A 427 -27.25 1.36 -26.68
C PRO A 427 -28.01 0.05 -26.99
N ASN A 428 -29.06 -0.21 -26.22
CA ASN A 428 -29.92 -1.37 -26.46
C ASN A 428 -30.53 -1.26 -27.86
N ALA A 429 -30.42 -2.32 -28.66
CA ALA A 429 -31.18 -2.42 -29.89
C ALA A 429 -32.68 -2.47 -29.54
N PRO A 430 -33.55 -1.73 -30.25
CA PRO A 430 -34.99 -1.82 -30.03
C PRO A 430 -35.47 -3.26 -30.24
N LEU A 431 -36.45 -3.69 -29.45
CA LEU A 431 -37.14 -4.96 -29.69
C LEU A 431 -37.80 -4.88 -31.07
N ARG A 432 -37.29 -5.69 -32.00
CA ARG A 432 -37.88 -5.84 -33.33
C ARG A 432 -38.49 -7.23 -33.43
N ASP A 433 -39.71 -7.27 -33.95
CA ASP A 433 -40.39 -8.51 -34.30
C ASP A 433 -39.86 -8.95 -35.68
N GLU A 434 -38.74 -9.67 -35.68
CA GLU A 434 -38.06 -10.17 -36.88
C GLU A 434 -37.82 -11.69 -36.75
N GLU A 435 -38.05 -12.46 -37.81
CA GLU A 435 -37.72 -13.89 -37.84
C GLU A 435 -36.20 -14.10 -37.77
N SER A 436 -35.77 -15.13 -37.02
CA SER A 436 -34.35 -15.40 -36.82
C SER A 436 -33.66 -15.80 -38.13
N ASN A 437 -32.59 -15.11 -38.50
CA ASN A 437 -31.82 -15.41 -39.69
C ASN A 437 -30.79 -16.51 -39.41
N PHE A 438 -30.80 -17.60 -40.17
CA PHE A 438 -29.94 -18.78 -39.93
C PHE A 438 -28.43 -18.46 -39.83
N ILE A 439 -27.96 -17.45 -40.57
CA ILE A 439 -26.54 -17.07 -40.66
C ILE A 439 -26.15 -16.06 -39.56
N THR A 440 -26.97 -15.04 -39.29
CA THR A 440 -26.65 -13.98 -38.30
C THR A 440 -27.13 -14.31 -36.88
N ASP A 441 -28.10 -15.23 -36.73
CA ASP A 441 -28.68 -15.70 -35.46
C ASP A 441 -28.30 -17.14 -35.10
N SER A 442 -27.21 -17.63 -35.68
CA SER A 442 -26.56 -18.87 -35.23
C SER A 442 -26.35 -18.88 -33.71
N TRP A 443 -26.53 -20.04 -33.07
CA TRP A 443 -26.40 -20.20 -31.62
C TRP A 443 -25.04 -19.72 -31.09
N ILE A 444 -23.99 -19.83 -31.91
CA ILE A 444 -22.63 -19.37 -31.62
C ILE A 444 -22.58 -17.83 -31.52
N LEU A 445 -23.22 -17.13 -32.46
CA LEU A 445 -23.32 -15.67 -32.45
C LEU A 445 -24.28 -15.18 -31.37
N ARG A 446 -25.32 -15.95 -31.04
CA ARG A 446 -26.21 -15.67 -29.90
C ARG A 446 -25.48 -15.83 -28.56
N LEU A 447 -24.67 -16.88 -28.40
CA LEU A 447 -23.82 -17.07 -27.22
C LEU A 447 -22.79 -15.95 -27.08
N LYS A 448 -22.15 -15.54 -28.19
CA LYS A 448 -21.27 -14.36 -28.22
C LYS A 448 -22.00 -13.09 -27.78
N ARG A 449 -23.20 -12.83 -28.33
CA ARG A 449 -24.02 -11.67 -27.96
C ARG A 449 -24.43 -11.71 -26.50
N ALA A 450 -24.86 -12.86 -25.99
CA ALA A 450 -25.20 -13.05 -24.58
C ALA A 450 -23.99 -12.76 -23.68
N TYR A 451 -22.82 -13.32 -23.99
CA TYR A 451 -21.57 -13.05 -23.29
C TYR A 451 -21.19 -11.56 -23.32
N MET A 452 -21.22 -10.92 -24.50
CA MET A 452 -20.96 -9.48 -24.62
C MET A 452 -21.99 -8.62 -23.89
N SER A 453 -23.22 -9.11 -23.68
CA SER A 453 -24.23 -8.43 -22.86
C SER A 453 -23.98 -8.57 -21.36
N LEU A 454 -23.36 -9.67 -20.91
CA LEU A 454 -22.91 -9.86 -19.53
C LEU A 454 -21.71 -8.96 -19.20
N MET A 455 -20.87 -8.67 -20.21
CA MET A 455 -19.77 -7.71 -20.10
C MET A 455 -20.23 -6.24 -20.02
N GLN A 456 -21.53 -5.94 -20.06
CA GLN A 456 -22.05 -4.57 -19.90
C GLN A 456 -22.44 -4.34 -18.44
N GLY A 457 -21.62 -3.56 -17.72
CA GLY A 457 -21.82 -3.31 -16.28
C GLY A 457 -23.07 -2.47 -15.93
N ARG A 458 -23.72 -1.85 -16.92
CA ARG A 458 -24.88 -0.97 -16.72
C ARG A 458 -26.08 -1.70 -16.09
N ARG A 459 -26.34 -2.97 -16.44
CA ARG A 459 -27.45 -3.74 -15.84
C ARG A 459 -27.30 -3.88 -14.32
N ILE A 460 -26.12 -4.26 -13.85
CA ILE A 460 -25.84 -4.38 -12.41
C ILE A 460 -25.99 -3.04 -11.69
N TRP A 461 -25.60 -1.94 -12.34
CA TRP A 461 -25.86 -0.61 -11.80
C TRP A 461 -27.35 -0.32 -11.66
N ASP A 462 -28.14 -0.57 -12.70
CA ASP A 462 -29.58 -0.34 -12.70
C ASP A 462 -30.29 -1.21 -11.65
N ASP A 463 -29.90 -2.48 -11.50
CA ASP A 463 -30.44 -3.40 -10.48
C ASP A 463 -30.14 -2.92 -9.04
N VAL A 464 -28.91 -2.46 -8.79
CA VAL A 464 -28.48 -1.97 -7.47
C VAL A 464 -29.10 -0.61 -7.13
N THR A 465 -29.29 0.26 -8.12
CA THR A 465 -29.85 1.61 -7.88
C THR A 465 -31.37 1.64 -7.86
N SER A 466 -32.04 0.73 -8.59
CA SER A 466 -33.51 0.63 -8.59
C SER A 466 -34.10 0.10 -7.29
N THR A 467 -33.30 -0.60 -6.48
CA THR A 467 -33.70 -1.07 -5.15
C THR A 467 -33.68 0.03 -4.08
N ASP A 468 -33.14 1.21 -4.40
CA ASP A 468 -32.97 2.33 -3.47
C ASP A 468 -34.06 3.41 -3.67
N ILE A 469 -35.31 3.06 -3.34
CA ILE A 469 -36.53 3.80 -3.68
C ILE A 469 -36.68 5.15 -2.93
N ASN A 470 -35.91 5.38 -1.86
CA ASN A 470 -36.03 6.57 -1.00
C ASN A 470 -34.92 7.62 -1.19
N ALA A 471 -34.05 7.45 -2.18
CA ALA A 471 -32.97 8.36 -2.45
C ALA A 471 -33.45 9.57 -3.30
N GLY A 472 -33.31 10.79 -2.78
CA GLY A 472 -33.45 12.02 -3.56
C GLY A 472 -32.45 12.10 -4.72
N ARG A 473 -32.43 13.22 -5.47
CA ARG A 473 -31.55 13.41 -6.65
C ARG A 473 -30.10 13.00 -6.33
N ASN A 474 -29.70 11.86 -6.91
CA ASN A 474 -28.38 11.22 -6.95
C ASN A 474 -27.66 10.76 -5.67
N CYS A 475 -28.07 11.11 -4.44
CA CYS A 475 -27.58 10.50 -3.16
C CYS A 475 -26.12 9.99 -3.12
N GLY A 476 -25.16 10.75 -3.68
CA GLY A 476 -23.74 10.38 -3.73
C GLY A 476 -23.38 9.21 -4.67
N ARG A 477 -24.30 8.69 -5.48
CA ARG A 477 -24.06 7.55 -6.39
C ARG A 477 -23.95 8.02 -7.83
N TYR A 478 -22.80 7.78 -8.44
CA TYR A 478 -22.49 8.20 -9.81
C TYR A 478 -22.05 7.01 -10.67
N ARG A 479 -22.61 6.91 -11.87
CA ARG A 479 -22.07 6.05 -12.94
C ARG A 479 -21.57 6.90 -14.09
N LEU A 480 -20.28 6.82 -14.36
CA LEU A 480 -19.65 7.44 -15.52
C LEU A 480 -19.40 6.36 -16.57
N ASP A 481 -20.01 6.50 -17.73
CA ASP A 481 -19.95 5.49 -18.78
C ASP A 481 -20.04 6.14 -20.16
N LEU A 482 -19.19 5.71 -21.09
CA LEU A 482 -19.12 6.26 -22.44
C LEU A 482 -20.12 5.52 -23.35
N THR A 483 -20.96 6.25 -24.09
CA THR A 483 -21.84 5.60 -25.07
C THR A 483 -21.07 5.33 -26.36
N ILE A 484 -20.95 4.06 -26.76
CA ILE A 484 -20.19 3.65 -27.94
C ILE A 484 -21.12 2.94 -28.91
N SER A 485 -21.39 3.56 -30.06
CA SER A 485 -22.29 2.99 -31.09
C SER A 485 -21.76 1.68 -31.68
N ASN A 486 -20.46 1.65 -31.97
CA ASN A 486 -19.76 0.46 -32.49
C ASN A 486 -18.59 0.13 -31.56
N PRO A 487 -18.78 -0.72 -30.54
CA PRO A 487 -17.71 -1.05 -29.62
C PRO A 487 -16.58 -1.77 -30.36
N PRO A 488 -15.31 -1.34 -30.17
CA PRO A 488 -14.18 -2.05 -30.75
C PRO A 488 -14.09 -3.46 -30.18
N ALA A 489 -13.40 -4.34 -30.91
CA ALA A 489 -13.08 -5.65 -30.38
C ALA A 489 -12.27 -5.50 -29.09
N ILE A 490 -12.42 -6.46 -28.16
CA ILE A 490 -11.82 -6.38 -26.81
C ILE A 490 -10.28 -6.32 -26.85
N ASP A 491 -9.70 -6.65 -28.00
CA ASP A 491 -8.29 -6.74 -28.33
C ASP A 491 -7.78 -5.67 -29.32
N ASP A 492 -8.64 -4.79 -29.81
CA ASP A 492 -8.25 -3.75 -30.78
C ASP A 492 -7.56 -2.56 -30.12
N THR A 493 -6.24 -2.65 -30.00
CA THR A 493 -5.39 -1.63 -29.37
C THR A 493 -5.27 -0.36 -30.19
N THR A 494 -5.55 -0.44 -31.50
CA THR A 494 -5.49 0.73 -32.40
C THR A 494 -6.62 1.71 -32.11
N SER A 495 -7.71 1.24 -31.50
CA SER A 495 -8.86 2.06 -31.10
C SER A 495 -8.63 2.90 -29.83
N MET A 496 -7.61 2.60 -29.01
CA MET A 496 -7.42 3.26 -27.71
C MET A 496 -7.34 4.80 -27.79
N PRO A 497 -6.58 5.42 -28.72
CA PRO A 497 -6.53 6.88 -28.82
C PRO A 497 -7.88 7.50 -29.19
N ALA A 498 -8.68 6.80 -30.00
CA ALA A 498 -10.03 7.23 -30.35
C ALA A 498 -10.96 7.18 -29.12
N LEU A 499 -10.91 6.10 -28.34
CA LEU A 499 -11.69 5.98 -27.10
C LEU A 499 -11.37 7.09 -26.10
N VAL A 500 -10.08 7.41 -25.90
CA VAL A 500 -9.66 8.52 -25.05
C VAL A 500 -10.17 9.85 -25.59
N SER A 501 -10.09 10.07 -26.90
CA SER A 501 -10.60 11.28 -27.54
C SER A 501 -12.13 11.42 -27.41
N MET A 502 -12.86 10.31 -27.40
CA MET A 502 -14.31 10.31 -27.15
C MET A 502 -14.63 10.75 -25.72
N VAL A 503 -13.89 10.27 -24.72
CA VAL A 503 -14.07 10.70 -23.31
C VAL A 503 -13.93 12.22 -23.18
N TYR A 504 -12.91 12.81 -23.81
CA TYR A 504 -12.68 14.26 -23.77
C TYR A 504 -13.67 15.11 -24.57
N ARG A 505 -14.57 14.49 -25.34
CA ARG A 505 -15.58 15.16 -26.15
C ARG A 505 -17.01 14.84 -25.73
N ASP A 506 -17.19 14.01 -24.71
CA ASP A 506 -18.52 13.60 -24.26
C ASP A 506 -19.08 14.63 -23.27
N ASP A 507 -19.92 15.55 -23.79
CA ASP A 507 -20.48 16.65 -23.00
C ASP A 507 -21.33 16.17 -21.81
N ILE A 508 -21.97 15.00 -21.93
CA ILE A 508 -22.83 14.43 -20.87
C ILE A 508 -21.95 13.97 -19.70
N LEU A 509 -20.91 13.20 -20.01
CA LEU A 509 -19.93 12.73 -19.03
C LEU A 509 -19.22 13.89 -18.36
N LEU A 510 -18.71 14.84 -19.16
CA LEU A 510 -18.00 16.02 -18.67
C LEU A 510 -18.91 16.92 -17.81
N GLY A 511 -20.18 17.05 -18.18
CA GLY A 511 -21.17 17.82 -17.43
C GLY A 511 -21.46 17.29 -16.02
N ALA A 512 -21.25 15.99 -15.79
CA ALA A 512 -21.43 15.37 -14.46
C ALA A 512 -20.21 15.53 -13.54
N LEU A 513 -19.02 15.85 -14.08
CA LEU A 513 -17.78 15.86 -13.31
C LEU A 513 -17.72 16.92 -12.20
N PRO A 514 -18.20 18.17 -12.39
CA PRO A 514 -18.15 19.18 -11.34
C PRO A 514 -18.90 18.73 -10.08
N GLU A 515 -20.09 18.12 -10.24
CA GLU A 515 -20.87 17.61 -9.11
C GLU A 515 -20.13 16.51 -8.35
N ILE A 516 -19.48 15.58 -9.07
CA ILE A 516 -18.67 14.51 -8.47
C ILE A 516 -17.47 15.10 -7.71
N ALA A 517 -16.78 16.07 -8.32
CA ALA A 517 -15.65 16.75 -7.70
C ALA A 517 -16.06 17.45 -6.39
N TYR A 518 -17.21 18.14 -6.36
CA TYR A 518 -17.72 18.76 -5.13
C TYR A 518 -18.03 17.74 -4.04
N HIS A 519 -18.63 16.59 -4.36
CA HIS A 519 -18.87 15.55 -3.37
C HIS A 519 -17.57 14.91 -2.87
N LEU A 520 -16.62 14.62 -3.76
CA LEU A 520 -15.30 14.12 -3.37
C LEU A 520 -14.57 15.12 -2.47
N PHE A 521 -14.60 16.41 -2.80
CA PHE A 521 -14.05 17.47 -1.95
C PHE A 521 -14.70 17.48 -0.57
N ALA A 522 -16.03 17.34 -0.48
CA ALA A 522 -16.74 17.26 0.78
C ALA A 522 -16.29 16.07 1.65
N THR A 523 -15.88 14.95 1.05
CA THR A 523 -15.38 13.77 1.80
C THR A 523 -14.06 14.01 2.55
N LEU A 524 -13.34 15.10 2.26
CA LEU A 524 -12.14 15.49 2.99
C LEU A 524 -12.44 15.99 4.40
N PHE A 525 -13.68 16.44 4.64
CA PHE A 525 -14.12 16.96 5.92
C PHE A 525 -14.87 15.89 6.70
N TYR A 526 -14.72 15.92 8.02
CA TYR A 526 -15.51 15.14 8.96
C TYR A 526 -15.78 15.96 10.20
N PHE A 527 -16.68 15.47 11.04
CA PHE A 527 -17.08 16.16 12.25
C PHE A 527 -16.47 15.50 13.47
N GLU A 528 -15.82 16.27 14.34
CA GLU A 528 -15.37 15.75 15.62
C GLU A 528 -16.38 16.12 16.71
N LEU A 529 -16.84 15.11 17.46
CA LEU A 529 -17.71 15.32 18.61
C LEU A 529 -16.85 15.77 19.78
N THR A 530 -17.13 16.96 20.30
CA THR A 530 -16.45 17.49 21.49
C THR A 530 -16.87 16.77 22.79
N ALA A 531 -18.04 16.13 22.80
CA ALA A 531 -18.54 15.30 23.88
C ALA A 531 -19.52 14.23 23.35
N LEU A 532 -19.73 13.15 24.12
CA LEU A 532 -20.73 12.14 23.79
C LEU A 532 -22.14 12.75 23.80
N PRO A 533 -22.97 12.51 22.77
CA PRO A 533 -24.32 13.05 22.71
C PRO A 533 -25.19 12.49 23.84
N GLN A 534 -25.77 13.38 24.65
CA GLN A 534 -26.71 13.00 25.70
C GLN A 534 -28.12 12.88 25.12
N LYS A 535 -28.74 11.71 25.32
CA LYS A 535 -30.15 11.50 24.94
C LYS A 535 -31.04 12.21 25.97
N SER A 536 -31.62 13.35 25.63
CA SER A 536 -32.67 13.94 26.45
C SER A 536 -33.92 13.07 26.32
N VAL A 537 -34.30 12.40 27.40
CA VAL A 537 -35.59 11.72 27.50
C VAL A 537 -36.61 12.82 27.81
N SER A 538 -37.26 13.37 26.78
CA SER A 538 -38.47 14.16 27.02
C SER A 538 -39.55 13.20 27.51
N GLN A 539 -39.76 13.17 28.83
CA GLN A 539 -40.98 12.61 29.38
C GLN A 539 -42.14 13.47 28.87
N ALA A 540 -42.92 12.93 27.95
CA ALA A 540 -44.23 13.46 27.63
C ALA A 540 -45.11 13.32 28.89
N GLY A 541 -45.18 14.37 29.71
CA GLY A 541 -45.95 14.38 30.94
C GLY A 541 -45.97 15.75 31.59
N HIS A 542 -47.00 16.53 31.24
CA HIS A 542 -47.55 17.68 31.96
C HIS A 542 -46.62 18.73 32.61
N GLY A 543 -46.68 19.94 32.04
CA GLY A 543 -46.71 21.17 32.86
C GLY A 543 -45.55 22.15 32.67
N LEU A 544 -45.89 23.31 32.11
CA LEU A 544 -45.30 24.63 32.33
C LEU A 544 -43.81 24.85 32.04
N ASN A 545 -43.57 25.58 30.94
CA ASN A 545 -42.54 26.59 30.72
C ASN A 545 -41.34 26.59 31.69
N ASP A 546 -40.25 25.94 31.29
CA ASP A 546 -38.91 26.36 31.68
C ASP A 546 -37.98 26.11 30.47
N PRO A 547 -37.24 27.12 29.97
CA PRO A 547 -36.27 26.91 28.90
C PRO A 547 -35.03 26.27 29.53
N GLN A 548 -35.04 24.94 29.70
CA GLN A 548 -33.78 24.23 29.93
C GLN A 548 -32.89 24.46 28.72
N GLU A 549 -31.76 25.14 28.93
CA GLU A 549 -30.66 25.30 27.99
C GLU A 549 -30.35 23.95 27.35
N GLN A 550 -30.79 23.76 26.11
CA GLN A 550 -30.25 22.72 25.25
C GLN A 550 -28.78 23.07 25.08
N GLN A 551 -27.88 22.36 25.76
CA GLN A 551 -26.46 22.48 25.49
C GLN A 551 -26.26 22.22 23.99
N PRO A 552 -25.78 23.20 23.21
CA PRO A 552 -25.59 23.01 21.79
C PRO A 552 -24.57 21.90 21.59
N LEU A 553 -24.89 20.93 20.74
CA LEU A 553 -23.91 19.97 20.26
C LEU A 553 -22.84 20.77 19.50
N VAL A 554 -21.71 21.05 20.15
CA VAL A 554 -20.62 21.80 19.52
C VAL A 554 -19.87 20.83 18.61
N ILE A 555 -20.25 20.85 17.34
CA ILE A 555 -19.58 20.13 16.27
C ILE A 555 -18.41 20.99 15.78
N LYS A 556 -17.19 20.48 15.85
CA LYS A 556 -16.04 21.09 15.18
C LYS A 556 -15.84 20.43 13.82
N LEU A 557 -15.49 21.24 12.82
CA LEU A 557 -14.94 20.73 11.57
C LEU A 557 -13.57 20.12 11.91
N GLY A 558 -13.43 18.81 11.74
CA GLY A 558 -12.17 18.11 11.97
C GLY A 558 -11.12 18.48 10.92
N ASP A 559 -9.86 18.15 11.20
CA ASP A 559 -8.74 18.38 10.28
C ASP A 559 -8.95 17.65 8.94
N LEU A 560 -8.33 18.14 7.87
CA LEU A 560 -8.34 17.48 6.55
C LEU A 560 -7.72 16.07 6.66
N LYS A 561 -8.36 15.08 6.02
CA LYS A 561 -7.91 13.67 5.94
C LYS A 561 -6.49 13.48 5.42
#